data_AF-A0AAU8N7I3-F1
#
_entry.id   AF-A0AAU8N7I3-F1
#
_cell.length_a   1.000
_cell.length_b   1.000
_cell.length_c   1.000
_cell.angle_alpha   90.00
_cell.angle_beta   90.00
_cell.angle_gamma   90.00
#
_symmetry.space_group_name_H-M   'P 1'
#
loop_
_entity.id
_entity.type
_entity.pdbx_description
1 polymer ?
#
loop_
_entity_poly.entity_id
_entity_poly.type
_entity_poly.pdbx_seq_one_letter_code
_entity_poly.pdbx_strand_id
1 'polypeptide(L)'
;MAAREFFYDGPILEIGYPRNDRLVRADDAERAHVRSRFGLRPDARVLLYAPTFRETGAGGQVSAMRELLDLDRLADDLGEEWTIILRGHNYNRRASAKDVSRARILDLTEHHDINDLIIVSDALVTDYSSVMFDYLCTGKPVLNYVPDLEEYTASRGMYMTVGECAVGPLLHEQDALLAELQGIDAYDERYGDRYRQRAEFFVPWDDGHASERALGALLT
;
A
#
# COMPACT_ATOMS: atom_id res chain seq x y z
N MET A 1 16.33 -10.98 -14.68
CA MET A 1 16.88 -10.82 -13.30
C MET A 1 16.23 -11.83 -12.34
N ALA A 2 14.90 -12.04 -12.40
CA ALA A 2 14.17 -12.93 -11.50
C ALA A 2 14.61 -14.41 -11.47
N ALA A 3 14.83 -15.06 -12.63
CA ALA A 3 15.13 -16.51 -12.71
C ALA A 3 16.32 -16.97 -11.84
N ARG A 4 17.36 -16.14 -11.75
CA ARG A 4 18.60 -16.45 -11.03
C ARG A 4 18.43 -16.47 -9.51
N GLU A 5 17.61 -15.57 -8.97
CA GLU A 5 17.33 -15.50 -7.53
C GLU A 5 16.48 -16.67 -7.04
N PHE A 6 15.63 -17.22 -7.91
CA PHE A 6 14.77 -18.36 -7.61
C PHE A 6 15.39 -19.72 -7.95
N PHE A 7 16.64 -19.75 -8.43
CA PHE A 7 17.31 -20.98 -8.89
C PHE A 7 16.44 -21.79 -9.86
N TYR A 8 15.70 -21.08 -10.72
CA TYR A 8 14.71 -21.66 -11.62
C TYR A 8 15.13 -21.45 -13.08
N ASP A 9 15.39 -22.55 -13.78
CA ASP A 9 15.85 -22.55 -15.18
C ASP A 9 14.72 -22.82 -16.19
N GLY A 10 13.48 -22.94 -15.72
CA GLY A 10 12.32 -23.15 -16.57
C GLY A 10 11.74 -21.85 -17.15
N PRO A 11 10.68 -21.94 -17.97
CA PRO A 11 10.03 -20.77 -18.54
C PRO A 11 9.34 -19.94 -17.45
N ILE A 12 9.58 -18.62 -17.47
CA ILE A 12 8.87 -17.65 -16.63
C ILE A 12 7.76 -17.02 -17.45
N LEU A 13 6.54 -17.03 -16.91
CA LEU A 13 5.40 -16.36 -17.50
C LEU A 13 5.29 -14.94 -16.95
N GLU A 14 5.69 -13.95 -17.75
CA GLU A 14 5.51 -12.52 -17.43
C GLU A 14 4.11 -12.09 -17.87
N ILE A 15 3.12 -12.36 -17.01
CA ILE A 15 1.69 -12.21 -17.33
C ILE A 15 0.93 -11.40 -16.28
N GLY A 16 1.61 -10.57 -15.49
CA GLY A 16 0.99 -9.82 -14.39
C GLY A 16 0.45 -10.72 -13.29
N TYR A 17 -0.25 -10.13 -12.32
CA TYR A 17 -0.86 -10.88 -11.22
C TYR A 17 -2.37 -11.05 -11.42
N PRO A 18 -2.90 -12.28 -11.53
CA PRO A 18 -4.35 -12.54 -11.60
C PRO A 18 -5.16 -11.85 -10.50
N ARG A 19 -4.60 -11.73 -9.28
CA ARG A 19 -5.27 -11.01 -8.18
C ARG A 19 -5.45 -9.52 -8.47
N ASN A 20 -4.58 -8.89 -9.25
CA ASN A 20 -4.66 -7.45 -9.56
C ASN A 20 -5.69 -7.16 -10.65
N ASP A 21 -6.22 -8.16 -11.37
CA ASP A 21 -7.26 -7.94 -12.36
C ASP A 21 -8.48 -7.23 -11.78
N ARG A 22 -8.85 -7.59 -10.56
CA ARG A 22 -9.94 -6.97 -9.81
C ARG A 22 -9.68 -5.49 -9.53
N LEU A 23 -8.42 -5.10 -9.29
CA LEU A 23 -8.06 -3.70 -9.02
C LEU A 23 -8.28 -2.81 -10.24
N VAL A 24 -7.96 -3.33 -11.43
CA VAL A 24 -8.12 -2.60 -12.70
C VAL A 24 -9.60 -2.54 -13.11
N ARG A 25 -10.35 -3.61 -12.86
CA ARG A 25 -11.75 -3.76 -13.30
C ARG A 25 -12.79 -3.23 -12.30
N ALA A 26 -12.40 -2.94 -11.05
CA ALA A 26 -13.32 -2.46 -10.03
C ALA A 26 -13.96 -1.13 -10.46
N ASP A 27 -15.29 -1.09 -10.46
CA ASP A 27 -16.07 0.09 -10.79
C ASP A 27 -16.59 0.81 -9.53
N ASP A 28 -17.30 1.92 -9.75
CA ASP A 28 -17.89 2.70 -8.66
C ASP A 28 -18.91 1.90 -7.83
N ALA A 29 -19.61 0.94 -8.45
CA ALA A 29 -20.60 0.11 -7.77
C ALA A 29 -19.93 -0.90 -6.82
N GLU A 30 -18.87 -1.57 -7.28
CA GLU A 30 -18.05 -2.43 -6.43
C GLU A 30 -17.40 -1.62 -5.31
N ARG A 31 -16.79 -0.49 -5.64
CA ARG A 31 -16.18 0.40 -4.63
C ARG A 31 -17.19 0.84 -3.58
N ALA A 32 -18.38 1.30 -3.98
CA ALA A 32 -19.44 1.69 -3.05
C ALA A 32 -19.90 0.53 -2.16
N HIS A 33 -20.04 -0.67 -2.74
CA HIS A 33 -20.41 -1.87 -2.02
C HIS A 33 -19.38 -2.25 -0.95
N VAL A 34 -18.09 -2.29 -1.30
CA VAL A 34 -17.02 -2.60 -0.34
C VAL A 34 -16.93 -1.50 0.74
N ARG A 35 -17.08 -0.22 0.37
CA ARG A 35 -17.13 0.89 1.34
C ARG A 35 -18.24 0.72 2.37
N SER A 36 -19.43 0.31 1.93
CA SER A 36 -20.57 0.08 2.83
C SER A 36 -20.31 -1.05 3.83
N ARG A 37 -19.64 -2.13 3.41
CA ARG A 37 -19.27 -3.26 4.29
C ARG A 37 -18.32 -2.85 5.41
N PHE A 38 -17.44 -1.89 5.15
CA PHE A 38 -16.52 -1.33 6.14
C PHE A 38 -17.11 -0.17 6.94
N GLY A 39 -18.37 0.22 6.70
CA GLY A 39 -19.01 1.35 7.38
C GLY A 39 -18.39 2.71 7.03
N LEU A 40 -17.71 2.80 5.88
CA LEU A 40 -17.07 4.03 5.43
C LEU A 40 -18.13 5.03 4.97
N ARG A 41 -17.98 6.28 5.41
CA ARG A 41 -18.83 7.38 4.94
C ARG A 41 -18.69 7.56 3.43
N PRO A 42 -19.78 7.78 2.67
CA PRO A 42 -19.70 7.94 1.22
C PRO A 42 -18.81 9.11 0.74
N ASP A 43 -18.75 10.18 1.53
CA ASP A 43 -18.06 11.44 1.22
C ASP A 43 -16.64 11.54 1.79
N ALA A 44 -16.23 10.62 2.67
CA ALA A 44 -14.89 10.65 3.26
C ALA A 44 -13.83 10.11 2.29
N ARG A 45 -12.68 10.77 2.19
CA ARG A 45 -11.48 10.20 1.59
C ARG A 45 -10.93 9.08 2.46
N VAL A 46 -10.37 8.05 1.85
CA VAL A 46 -9.83 6.89 2.55
C VAL A 46 -8.33 6.78 2.33
N LEU A 47 -7.57 6.90 3.41
CA LEU A 47 -6.12 6.70 3.41
C LEU A 47 -5.82 5.25 3.80
N LEU A 48 -5.22 4.47 2.90
CA LEU A 48 -4.67 3.17 3.26
C LEU A 48 -3.24 3.37 3.80
N TYR A 49 -3.01 3.04 5.06
CA TYR A 49 -1.67 2.97 5.64
C TYR A 49 -1.24 1.52 5.79
N ALA A 50 -0.22 1.10 5.05
CA ALA A 50 0.25 -0.28 4.97
C ALA A 50 1.78 -0.39 5.14
N PRO A 51 2.32 -0.12 6.35
CA PRO A 51 3.75 -0.18 6.59
C PRO A 51 4.27 -1.63 6.61
N THR A 52 5.54 -1.81 6.26
CA THR A 52 6.23 -3.08 6.47
C THR A 52 6.49 -3.34 7.95
N PHE A 53 6.61 -4.61 8.30
CA PHE A 53 6.90 -5.04 9.65
C PHE A 53 8.26 -4.51 10.13
N ARG A 54 8.32 -4.12 11.41
CA ARG A 54 9.57 -3.84 12.14
C ARG A 54 9.64 -4.73 13.36
N GLU A 55 10.81 -5.33 13.57
CA GLU A 55 11.14 -5.96 14.84
C GLU A 55 11.65 -4.88 15.81
N THR A 56 11.03 -4.78 16.97
CA THR A 56 11.50 -4.06 18.16
C THR A 56 11.89 -5.05 19.27
N GLY A 57 13.18 -5.10 19.61
CA GLY A 57 13.67 -5.79 20.81
C GLY A 57 14.77 -6.80 20.55
N ALA A 58 15.78 -6.78 21.41
CA ALA A 58 16.77 -7.85 21.50
C ALA A 58 16.18 -9.04 22.28
N GLY A 59 16.35 -10.28 21.78
CA GLY A 59 16.10 -11.49 22.57
C GLY A 59 14.82 -12.29 22.27
N GLY A 60 14.21 -12.14 21.09
CA GLY A 60 13.21 -13.11 20.60
C GLY A 60 11.83 -13.07 21.28
N GLN A 61 11.49 -11.99 21.99
CA GLN A 61 10.10 -11.75 22.41
C GLN A 61 9.32 -11.06 21.29
N VAL A 62 8.08 -11.50 21.07
CA VAL A 62 7.17 -10.94 20.06
C VAL A 62 7.04 -9.45 20.30
N SER A 63 7.48 -8.74 19.30
CA SER A 63 7.75 -7.33 19.35
C SER A 63 6.54 -6.54 18.85
N ALA A 64 6.17 -5.47 19.55
CA ALA A 64 5.26 -4.47 19.01
C ALA A 64 5.88 -3.79 17.79
N MET A 65 5.05 -3.40 16.81
CA MET A 65 5.50 -2.52 15.72
C MET A 65 6.14 -1.26 16.33
N ARG A 66 7.34 -0.89 15.87
CA ARG A 66 7.82 0.49 16.08
C ARG A 66 6.78 1.39 15.44
N GLU A 67 6.08 2.19 16.23
CA GLU A 67 5.16 3.19 15.69
C GLU A 67 6.00 4.28 15.04
N LEU A 68 6.23 4.13 13.73
CA LEU A 68 6.95 5.11 12.92
C LEU A 68 6.10 6.34 12.63
N LEU A 69 4.77 6.18 12.68
CA LEU A 69 3.78 7.20 12.36
C LEU A 69 2.75 7.30 13.51
N ASP A 70 2.55 8.50 14.04
CA ASP A 70 1.48 8.78 15.00
C ASP A 70 0.15 8.91 14.25
N LEU A 71 -0.55 7.78 14.13
CA LEU A 71 -1.83 7.70 13.42
C LEU A 71 -2.93 8.51 14.08
N ASP A 72 -2.91 8.66 15.41
CA ASP A 72 -3.92 9.42 16.11
C ASP A 72 -3.77 10.91 15.79
N ARG A 73 -2.54 11.43 15.90
CA ARG A 73 -2.22 12.80 15.51
C ARG A 73 -2.54 13.06 14.03
N LEU A 74 -2.17 12.13 13.14
CA LEU A 74 -2.48 12.26 11.72
C LEU A 74 -4.00 12.28 11.44
N ALA A 75 -4.77 11.42 12.10
CA ALA A 75 -6.23 11.38 11.94
C ALA A 75 -6.94 12.62 12.51
N ASP A 76 -6.35 13.28 13.52
CA ASP A 76 -6.84 14.54 14.05
C ASP A 76 -6.51 15.71 13.11
N ASP A 77 -5.28 15.77 12.59
CA ASP A 77 -4.83 16.83 11.67
C ASP A 77 -5.51 16.77 10.29
N LEU A 78 -5.83 15.57 9.79
CA LEU A 78 -6.59 15.38 8.55
C LEU A 78 -8.09 15.68 8.70
N GLY A 79 -8.61 15.67 9.93
CA GLY A 79 -10.00 15.96 10.23
C GLY A 79 -11.00 14.94 9.68
N GLU A 80 -12.28 15.34 9.62
CA GLU A 80 -13.41 14.47 9.25
C GLU A 80 -13.51 14.14 7.76
N GLU A 81 -12.70 14.79 6.93
CA GLU A 81 -12.60 14.49 5.51
C GLU A 81 -11.97 13.11 5.28
N TRP A 82 -11.09 12.65 6.17
CA TRP A 82 -10.34 11.42 5.99
C TRP A 82 -10.75 10.33 6.97
N THR A 83 -10.73 9.09 6.47
CA THR A 83 -10.71 7.86 7.28
C THR A 83 -9.43 7.10 6.96
N ILE A 84 -8.68 6.69 7.98
CA ILE A 84 -7.46 5.91 7.84
C ILE A 84 -7.79 4.43 8.01
N ILE A 85 -7.46 3.62 7.02
CA ILE A 85 -7.41 2.16 7.15
C ILE A 85 -5.98 1.76 7.48
N LEU A 86 -5.79 1.12 8.63
CA LEU A 86 -4.51 0.52 9.01
C LEU A 86 -4.47 -0.93 8.52
N ARG A 87 -3.47 -1.26 7.71
CA ARG A 87 -3.09 -2.63 7.32
C ARG A 87 -1.72 -2.94 7.92
N GLY A 88 -1.70 -3.35 9.18
CA GLY A 88 -0.48 -3.78 9.88
C GLY A 88 -0.06 -5.21 9.53
N HIS A 89 0.86 -5.76 10.32
CA HIS A 89 1.30 -7.15 10.24
C HIS A 89 0.62 -8.01 11.32
N ASN A 90 0.35 -9.29 11.04
CA ASN A 90 -0.38 -10.19 11.95
C ASN A 90 0.26 -10.39 13.35
N TYR A 91 1.58 -10.17 13.46
CA TYR A 91 2.31 -10.21 14.76
C TYR A 91 2.14 -8.92 15.58
N ASN A 92 1.57 -7.87 14.98
CA ASN A 92 1.47 -6.52 15.53
C ASN A 92 0.04 -6.19 15.93
N ARG A 93 -0.54 -7.02 16.81
CA ARG A 93 -1.76 -6.59 17.49
C ARG A 93 -1.43 -5.31 18.26
N ARG A 94 -2.00 -4.17 17.87
CA ARG A 94 -2.13 -3.06 18.81
C ARG A 94 -2.89 -3.62 20.00
N ALA A 95 -2.25 -3.67 21.17
CA ALA A 95 -2.88 -4.12 22.42
C ALA A 95 -4.16 -3.32 22.76
N SER A 96 -4.35 -2.18 22.07
CA SER A 96 -5.50 -1.29 22.11
C SER A 96 -6.62 -1.61 21.11
N ALA A 97 -6.72 -2.82 20.53
CA ALA A 97 -7.88 -3.22 19.72
C ALA A 97 -9.27 -3.08 20.41
N LYS A 98 -9.31 -2.68 21.68
CA LYS A 98 -10.54 -2.28 22.39
C LYS A 98 -10.88 -0.79 22.32
N ASP A 99 -9.98 0.09 21.87
CA ASP A 99 -10.15 1.56 21.91
C ASP A 99 -9.85 2.28 20.57
N VAL A 100 -9.41 1.59 19.50
CA VAL A 100 -9.12 2.23 18.20
C VAL A 100 -10.38 2.45 17.34
N SER A 101 -11.59 2.27 17.88
CA SER A 101 -12.79 2.89 17.29
C SER A 101 -12.85 4.39 17.61
N ARG A 102 -11.75 5.13 17.43
CA ARG A 102 -11.88 6.55 17.09
C ARG A 102 -12.53 6.54 15.71
N ALA A 103 -13.61 7.31 15.52
CA ALA A 103 -14.50 7.21 14.36
C ALA A 103 -13.84 7.31 12.96
N ARG A 104 -12.51 7.55 12.89
CA ARG A 104 -11.72 7.81 11.69
C ARG A 104 -10.54 6.86 11.48
N ILE A 105 -10.25 5.91 12.38
CA ILE A 105 -9.20 4.90 12.16
C ILE A 105 -9.85 3.52 12.19
N LEU A 106 -9.67 2.75 11.12
CA LEU A 106 -10.16 1.39 11.00
C LEU A 106 -8.99 0.43 10.87
N ASP A 107 -8.72 -0.35 11.91
CA ASP A 107 -7.70 -1.39 11.87
C ASP A 107 -8.24 -2.63 11.15
N LEU A 108 -7.76 -2.86 9.93
CA LEU A 108 -8.07 -4.01 9.07
C LEU A 108 -6.84 -4.88 8.84
N THR A 109 -5.94 -4.95 9.83
CA THR A 109 -4.77 -5.83 9.80
C THR A 109 -5.13 -7.29 9.54
N GLU A 110 -6.25 -7.78 10.07
CA GLU A 110 -6.71 -9.17 9.90
C GLU A 110 -7.61 -9.39 8.67
N HIS A 111 -7.94 -8.34 7.91
CA HIS A 111 -8.80 -8.49 6.74
C HIS A 111 -8.14 -9.40 5.69
N HIS A 112 -8.85 -10.38 5.18
CA HIS A 112 -8.19 -11.40 4.35
C HIS A 112 -7.71 -10.82 3.01
N ASP A 113 -8.55 -10.06 2.32
CA ASP A 113 -8.29 -9.60 0.96
C ASP A 113 -7.84 -8.13 0.93
N ILE A 114 -6.54 -7.90 0.71
CA ILE A 114 -5.99 -6.54 0.62
C ILE A 114 -6.58 -5.74 -0.54
N ASN A 115 -7.08 -6.40 -1.60
CA ASN A 115 -7.66 -5.70 -2.74
C ASN A 115 -8.92 -4.92 -2.34
N ASP A 116 -9.71 -5.42 -1.38
CA ASP A 116 -10.83 -4.66 -0.84
C ASP A 116 -10.36 -3.32 -0.26
N LEU A 117 -9.23 -3.33 0.46
CA LEU A 117 -8.65 -2.13 1.09
C LEU A 117 -8.13 -1.16 0.03
N ILE A 118 -7.48 -1.69 -1.02
CA ILE A 118 -6.96 -0.90 -2.14
C ILE A 118 -8.12 -0.26 -2.91
N ILE A 119 -9.16 -1.02 -3.25
CA ILE A 119 -10.32 -0.55 -4.02
C ILE A 119 -11.00 0.64 -3.33
N VAL A 120 -11.21 0.56 -2.01
CA VAL A 120 -11.91 1.63 -1.27
C VAL A 120 -11.06 2.86 -1.01
N SER A 121 -9.73 2.70 -1.01
CA SER A 121 -8.79 3.78 -0.71
C SER A 121 -8.66 4.81 -1.84
N ASP A 122 -8.30 6.03 -1.45
CA ASP A 122 -8.08 7.19 -2.31
C ASP A 122 -6.59 7.58 -2.37
N ALA A 123 -5.81 7.17 -1.37
CA ALA A 123 -4.36 7.26 -1.37
C ALA A 123 -3.73 6.11 -0.56
N LEU A 124 -2.49 5.75 -0.90
CA LEU A 124 -1.65 4.81 -0.15
C LEU A 124 -0.51 5.56 0.54
N VAL A 125 -0.32 5.29 1.84
CA VAL A 125 0.93 5.53 2.55
C VAL A 125 1.56 4.18 2.87
N THR A 126 2.78 3.99 2.40
CA THR A 126 3.57 2.78 2.58
C THR A 126 5.03 3.13 2.74
N ASP A 127 5.89 2.14 2.95
CA ASP A 127 7.33 2.32 3.08
C ASP A 127 8.11 1.44 2.07
N TYR A 128 8.49 0.22 2.45
CA TYR A 128 9.27 -0.75 1.67
C TYR A 128 8.40 -1.93 1.20
N SER A 129 7.08 -1.79 1.31
CA SER A 129 6.12 -2.88 1.04
C SER A 129 5.89 -3.04 -0.47
N SER A 130 5.84 -4.29 -0.92
CA SER A 130 5.48 -4.63 -2.30
C SER A 130 4.03 -4.26 -2.65
N VAL A 131 3.18 -3.96 -1.67
CA VAL A 131 1.80 -3.47 -1.92
C VAL A 131 1.79 -2.20 -2.78
N MET A 132 2.88 -1.42 -2.77
CA MET A 132 3.02 -0.27 -3.66
C MET A 132 2.79 -0.67 -5.11
N PHE A 133 3.37 -1.79 -5.57
CA PHE A 133 3.27 -2.24 -6.95
C PHE A 133 1.83 -2.63 -7.33
N ASP A 134 1.11 -3.32 -6.45
CA ASP A 134 -0.30 -3.63 -6.67
C ASP A 134 -1.15 -2.36 -6.76
N TYR A 135 -0.84 -1.38 -5.91
CA TYR A 135 -1.54 -0.11 -5.87
C TYR A 135 -1.35 0.72 -7.15
N LEU A 136 -0.25 0.53 -7.89
CA LEU A 136 -0.02 1.21 -9.17
C LEU A 136 -1.11 0.91 -10.20
N CYS A 137 -1.77 -0.26 -10.08
CA CYS A 137 -2.88 -0.65 -10.96
C CYS A 137 -4.09 0.29 -10.82
N THR A 138 -4.17 1.08 -9.75
CA THR A 138 -5.30 1.98 -9.49
C THR A 138 -5.16 3.36 -10.12
N GLY A 139 -3.95 3.77 -10.48
CA GLY A 139 -3.66 5.16 -10.89
C GLY A 139 -3.76 6.19 -9.76
N LYS A 140 -3.99 5.76 -8.50
CA LYS A 140 -4.20 6.66 -7.35
C LYS A 140 -2.89 7.02 -6.65
N PRO A 141 -2.86 8.15 -5.91
CA PRO A 141 -1.69 8.61 -5.19
C PRO A 141 -1.03 7.58 -4.26
N VAL A 142 0.30 7.53 -4.31
CA VAL A 142 1.16 6.77 -3.38
C VAL A 142 2.16 7.70 -2.73
N LEU A 143 2.29 7.65 -1.41
CA LEU A 143 3.26 8.40 -0.61
C LEU A 143 4.15 7.41 0.13
N ASN A 144 5.47 7.59 0.04
CA ASN A 144 6.44 6.69 0.67
C ASN A 144 6.95 7.32 1.97
N TYR A 145 6.46 6.85 3.10
CA TYR A 145 6.85 7.32 4.43
C TYR A 145 7.98 6.42 4.98
N VAL A 146 9.21 6.92 4.90
CA VAL A 146 10.46 6.19 5.13
C VAL A 146 11.35 6.89 6.18
N PRO A 147 10.85 7.13 7.41
CA PRO A 147 11.62 7.84 8.45
C PRO A 147 12.89 7.09 8.87
N ASP A 148 13.00 5.80 8.57
CA ASP A 148 14.07 4.90 8.97
C ASP A 148 14.88 4.35 7.78
N LEU A 149 14.90 5.06 6.64
CA LEU A 149 15.54 4.60 5.38
C LEU A 149 16.97 4.10 5.55
N GLU A 150 17.80 4.85 6.28
CA GLU A 150 19.21 4.48 6.49
C GLU A 150 19.31 3.18 7.31
N GLU A 151 18.56 3.07 8.41
CA GLU A 151 18.53 1.90 9.30
C GLU A 151 17.99 0.66 8.58
N TYR A 152 16.91 0.83 7.81
CA TYR A 152 16.26 -0.26 7.08
C TYR A 152 17.17 -0.82 5.98
N THR A 153 17.77 0.08 5.18
CA THR A 153 18.66 -0.31 4.08
C THR A 153 19.88 -1.07 4.58
N ALA A 154 20.46 -0.63 5.70
CA ALA A 154 21.63 -1.27 6.30
C ALA A 154 21.35 -2.68 6.85
N SER A 155 20.11 -2.98 7.26
CA SER A 155 19.77 -4.24 7.94
C SER A 155 19.18 -5.32 7.02
N ARG A 156 18.38 -4.94 6.03
CA ARG A 156 17.63 -5.89 5.19
C ARG A 156 18.23 -6.09 3.80
N GLY A 157 19.01 -5.12 3.29
CA GLY A 157 19.40 -5.04 1.89
C GLY A 157 18.19 -4.78 0.97
N MET A 158 18.45 -4.27 -0.24
CA MET A 158 17.39 -4.00 -1.22
C MET A 158 17.82 -4.37 -2.62
N TYR A 159 16.93 -4.96 -3.41
CA TYR A 159 17.16 -5.21 -4.84
C TYR A 159 17.23 -3.92 -5.67
N MET A 160 16.40 -2.94 -5.29
CA MET A 160 16.37 -1.58 -5.81
C MET A 160 16.16 -0.64 -4.64
N THR A 161 16.76 0.55 -4.67
CA THR A 161 16.55 1.55 -3.64
C THR A 161 15.09 2.03 -3.64
N VAL A 162 14.58 2.47 -2.49
CA VAL A 162 13.22 3.07 -2.43
C VAL A 162 13.09 4.22 -3.42
N GLY A 163 14.15 5.03 -3.60
CA GLY A 163 14.16 6.12 -4.57
C GLY A 163 13.98 5.68 -6.02
N GLU A 164 14.48 4.51 -6.40
CA GLU A 164 14.28 3.92 -7.74
C GLU A 164 12.86 3.36 -7.92
N CYS A 165 12.20 2.94 -6.84
CA CYS A 165 10.85 2.36 -6.88
C CYS A 165 9.72 3.38 -6.69
N ALA A 166 9.89 4.37 -5.80
CA ALA A 166 8.89 5.36 -5.38
C ALA A 166 8.22 6.19 -6.50
N VAL A 167 6.93 5.98 -6.72
CA VAL A 167 6.17 6.79 -7.69
C VAL A 167 5.83 8.20 -7.16
N GLY A 168 5.74 8.34 -5.84
CA GLY A 168 5.47 9.59 -5.12
C GLY A 168 6.64 10.09 -4.27
N PRO A 169 6.40 11.07 -3.39
CA PRO A 169 7.44 11.65 -2.55
C PRO A 169 8.01 10.62 -1.56
N LEU A 170 9.29 10.80 -1.23
CA LEU A 170 9.94 10.15 -0.09
C LEU A 170 9.83 11.09 1.11
N LEU A 171 9.20 10.63 2.17
CA LEU A 171 8.83 11.45 3.32
C LEU A 171 9.47 10.85 4.57
N HIS A 172 10.23 11.66 5.28
CA HIS A 172 10.91 11.23 6.51
C HIS A 172 10.22 11.76 7.77
N GLU A 173 9.38 12.79 7.63
CA GLU A 173 8.72 13.46 8.74
C GLU A 173 7.21 13.47 8.56
N GLN A 174 6.47 13.25 9.65
CA GLN A 174 5.01 13.17 9.59
C GLN A 174 4.35 14.50 9.17
N ASP A 175 4.95 15.64 9.52
CA ASP A 175 4.43 16.95 9.10
C ASP A 175 4.53 17.14 7.58
N ALA A 176 5.58 16.61 6.96
CA ALA A 176 5.72 16.60 5.50
C ALA A 176 4.69 15.67 4.85
N LEU A 177 4.42 14.51 5.47
CA LEU A 177 3.36 13.61 5.03
C LEU A 177 1.98 14.27 5.09
N LEU A 178 1.68 14.95 6.20
CA LEU A 178 0.42 15.69 6.36
C LEU A 178 0.27 16.76 5.27
N ALA A 179 1.32 17.55 4.99
CA ALA A 179 1.30 18.57 3.95
C ALA A 179 1.02 17.97 2.56
N GLU A 180 1.61 16.82 2.24
CA GLU A 180 1.34 16.11 0.99
C GLU A 180 -0.10 15.58 0.89
N LEU A 181 -0.66 15.08 1.99
CA LEU A 181 -2.05 14.61 2.05
C LEU A 181 -3.06 15.76 1.96
N GLN A 182 -2.77 16.91 2.56
CA GLN A 182 -3.60 18.12 2.43
C GLN A 182 -3.55 18.70 1.00
N GLY A 183 -2.41 18.54 0.32
CA GLY A 183 -2.21 18.94 -1.08
C GLY A 183 -2.41 17.82 -2.11
N ILE A 184 -3.13 16.75 -1.75
CA ILE A 184 -3.21 15.53 -2.56
C ILE A 184 -3.86 15.76 -3.93
N ASP A 185 -4.71 16.77 -4.07
CA ASP A 185 -5.38 17.09 -5.34
C ASP A 185 -4.39 17.57 -6.41
N ALA A 186 -3.23 18.09 -5.99
CA ALA A 186 -2.12 18.47 -6.87
C ALA A 186 -1.12 17.31 -7.10
N TYR A 187 -1.45 16.07 -6.73
CA TYR A 187 -0.52 14.93 -6.83
C TYR A 187 -0.18 14.60 -8.29
N ASP A 188 -1.16 14.52 -9.18
CA ASP A 188 -0.90 14.16 -10.59
C ASP A 188 -0.06 15.23 -11.30
N GLU A 189 -0.30 16.51 -11.01
CA GLU A 189 0.53 17.61 -11.55
C GLU A 189 2.00 17.48 -11.10
N ARG A 190 2.23 17.09 -9.83
CA ARG A 190 3.58 17.02 -9.25
C ARG A 190 4.32 15.72 -9.58
N TYR A 191 3.60 14.61 -9.68
CA TYR A 191 4.18 13.26 -9.69
C TYR A 191 3.65 12.34 -10.80
N GLY A 192 2.65 12.77 -11.58
CA GLY A 192 1.94 11.93 -12.56
C GLY A 192 2.83 11.34 -13.65
N ASP A 193 3.80 12.10 -14.17
CA ASP A 193 4.73 11.60 -15.18
C ASP A 193 5.63 10.48 -14.63
N ARG A 194 6.19 10.69 -13.43
CA ARG A 194 6.99 9.66 -12.75
C ARG A 194 6.13 8.45 -12.40
N TYR A 195 4.88 8.66 -11.98
CA TYR A 195 3.94 7.59 -11.69
C TYR A 195 3.71 6.72 -12.93
N ARG A 196 3.30 7.32 -14.05
CA ARG A 196 3.02 6.60 -15.30
C ARG A 196 4.25 5.84 -15.79
N GLN A 197 5.42 6.47 -15.82
CA GLN A 197 6.67 5.83 -16.24
C GLN A 197 7.00 4.59 -15.39
N ARG A 198 6.84 4.69 -14.07
CA ARG A 198 7.15 3.59 -13.15
C ARG A 198 6.08 2.51 -13.15
N ALA A 199 4.81 2.87 -13.30
CA ALA A 199 3.74 1.90 -13.49
C ALA A 199 3.96 1.06 -14.75
N GLU A 200 4.32 1.69 -15.88
CA GLU A 200 4.68 0.99 -17.12
C GLU A 200 5.89 0.07 -16.94
N PHE A 201 6.86 0.45 -16.10
CA PHE A 201 8.02 -0.40 -15.82
C PHE A 201 7.72 -1.57 -14.88
N PHE A 202 6.99 -1.33 -13.78
CA PHE A 202 6.80 -2.33 -12.71
C PHE A 202 5.61 -3.24 -12.92
N VAL A 203 4.52 -2.74 -13.51
CA VAL A 203 3.26 -3.48 -13.71
C VAL A 203 2.77 -3.41 -15.17
N PRO A 204 3.63 -3.63 -16.19
CA PRO A 204 3.24 -3.53 -17.60
C PRO A 204 2.14 -4.51 -18.03
N TRP A 205 1.95 -5.59 -17.27
CA TRP A 205 1.05 -6.70 -17.60
C TRP A 205 -0.16 -6.80 -16.67
N ASP A 206 -0.31 -5.90 -15.69
CA ASP A 206 -1.47 -5.85 -14.81
C ASP A 206 -2.54 -4.93 -15.44
N ASP A 207 -3.07 -5.36 -16.58
CA ASP A 207 -4.05 -4.62 -17.41
C ASP A 207 -5.51 -5.09 -17.19
N GLY A 208 -5.74 -5.95 -16.20
CA GLY A 208 -7.04 -6.56 -15.98
C GLY A 208 -7.22 -7.94 -16.62
N HIS A 209 -6.25 -8.48 -17.37
CA HIS A 209 -6.38 -9.75 -18.10
C HIS A 209 -5.33 -10.81 -17.72
N ALA A 210 -4.66 -10.66 -16.56
CA ALA A 210 -3.64 -11.61 -16.11
C ALA A 210 -4.21 -13.02 -15.88
N SER A 211 -5.43 -13.14 -15.35
CA SER A 211 -6.12 -14.42 -15.14
C SER A 211 -6.38 -15.14 -16.46
N GLU A 212 -6.80 -14.41 -17.49
CA GLU A 212 -7.07 -14.95 -18.83
C GLU A 212 -5.78 -15.47 -19.47
N ARG A 213 -4.68 -14.70 -19.37
CA ARG A 213 -3.35 -15.13 -19.83
C ARG A 213 -2.84 -16.36 -19.08
N ALA A 214 -3.03 -16.41 -17.77
CA ALA A 214 -2.62 -17.55 -16.94
C ALA A 214 -3.36 -18.83 -17.34
N LEU A 215 -4.68 -18.76 -17.50
CA LEU A 215 -5.48 -19.90 -17.98
C LEU A 215 -5.07 -20.33 -19.39
N GLY A 216 -4.83 -19.37 -20.28
CA GLY A 216 -4.34 -19.65 -21.63
C GLY A 216 -3.04 -20.46 -21.61
N ALA A 217 -2.08 -20.08 -20.77
CA ALA A 217 -0.80 -20.78 -20.66
C ALA A 217 -0.89 -22.18 -20.01
N LEU A 218 -1.89 -22.43 -19.17
CA LEU A 218 -2.09 -23.74 -18.53
C LEU A 218 -2.83 -24.75 -19.42
N LEU A 219 -3.57 -24.27 -20.41
CA LEU A 219 -4.40 -25.10 -21.30
C LEU A 219 -3.72 -25.45 -22.63
N THR A 220 -2.49 -24.99 -22.85
CA THR A 220 -1.63 -25.28 -24.01
C THR A 220 -0.58 -26.33 -23.69
#